data_AF-A0A101VSF0-F1
#
_entry.id   AF-A0A101VSF0-F1
#
_cell.length_a   1.000
_cell.length_b   1.000
_cell.length_c   1.000
_cell.angle_alpha   90.00
_cell.angle_beta   90.00
_cell.angle_gamma   90.00
#
_symmetry.space_group_name_H-M   'P 1'
#
loop_
_entity.id
_entity.type
_entity.pdbx_description
1 polymer ?
#
loop_
_entity_poly.entity_id
_entity_poly.type
_entity_poly.pdbx_seq_one_letter_code
_entity_poly.pdbx_strand_id
1 'polypeptide(L)'
;MQKKSQFRRLLSIIMLLFLALAGTPTTTLAQDDCLQCHSDEGSIVKRSEHDFLSCVSCHRDIEKFPHPEDASLDKKESVATCALCHEGRITDSYGDSFHGKAVHLGSEKSATCVDCHGAHNVLNSENPDSQVAKENIPETCASCHNQASPGFAEGEEHYKFAAFGAGAPMYYTAKFFIWLTLITITALVLHMELQLYQNLRAILRERKRR
;
A
#
# COMPACT_ATOMS: atom_id res chain seq x y z
N MET A 1 -64.38 -3.68 20.04
CA MET A 1 -63.25 -4.53 19.60
C MET A 1 -62.76 -4.26 18.17
N GLN A 2 -63.53 -3.63 17.26
CA GLN A 2 -63.10 -3.39 15.87
C GLN A 2 -61.99 -2.34 15.66
N LYS A 3 -61.92 -1.25 16.45
CA LYS A 3 -60.91 -0.18 16.25
C LYS A 3 -59.45 -0.63 16.48
N LYS A 4 -59.20 -1.57 17.40
CA LYS A 4 -57.85 -2.12 17.65
C LYS A 4 -57.34 -3.00 16.50
N SER A 5 -58.24 -3.68 15.79
CA SER A 5 -57.93 -4.50 14.61
C SER A 5 -57.54 -3.63 13.42
N GLN A 6 -58.27 -2.52 13.20
CA GLN A 6 -57.97 -1.57 12.14
C GLN A 6 -56.63 -0.85 12.35
N PHE A 7 -56.32 -0.46 13.60
CA PHE A 7 -55.04 0.17 13.94
C PHE A 7 -53.84 -0.77 13.74
N ARG A 8 -53.98 -2.05 14.13
CA ARG A 8 -52.94 -3.08 13.88
C ARG A 8 -52.73 -3.32 12.38
N ARG A 9 -53.81 -3.38 11.59
CA ARG A 9 -53.71 -3.52 10.13
C ARG A 9 -53.03 -2.32 9.47
N LEU A 10 -53.34 -1.10 9.92
CA LEU A 10 -52.71 0.11 9.42
C LEU A 10 -51.21 0.15 9.75
N LEU A 11 -50.84 -0.24 10.98
CA LEU A 11 -49.44 -0.31 11.40
C LEU A 11 -48.65 -1.37 10.60
N SER A 12 -49.25 -2.53 10.33
CA SER A 12 -48.65 -3.58 9.50
C SER A 12 -48.49 -3.16 8.04
N ILE A 13 -49.45 -2.42 7.48
CA ILE A 13 -49.37 -1.88 6.12
C ILE A 13 -48.28 -0.81 6.04
N ILE A 14 -48.19 0.10 7.02
CA ILE A 14 -47.12 1.11 7.07
C ILE A 14 -45.75 0.46 7.22
N MET A 15 -45.62 -0.59 8.05
CA MET A 15 -44.37 -1.33 8.23
C MET A 15 -43.96 -2.09 6.95
N LEU A 16 -44.92 -2.68 6.22
CA LEU A 16 -44.68 -3.31 4.91
C LEU A 16 -44.32 -2.28 3.83
N LEU A 17 -44.93 -1.09 3.85
CA LEU A 17 -44.60 0.00 2.93
C LEU A 17 -43.19 0.56 3.21
N PHE A 18 -42.80 0.64 4.49
CA PHE A 18 -41.45 1.06 4.88
C PHE A 18 -40.39 0.03 4.49
N LEU A 19 -40.71 -1.27 4.56
CA LEU A 19 -39.84 -2.35 4.08
C LEU A 19 -39.67 -2.33 2.56
N ALA A 20 -40.69 -1.91 1.81
CA ALA A 20 -40.61 -1.77 0.35
C ALA A 20 -39.84 -0.52 -0.12
N LEU A 21 -39.66 0.49 0.74
CA LEU A 21 -38.84 1.68 0.47
C LEU A 21 -37.39 1.55 0.97
N ALA A 22 -37.06 0.50 1.72
CA ALA A 22 -35.70 0.24 2.18
C ALA A 22 -34.88 -0.46 1.09
N GLY A 23 -34.37 0.34 0.14
CA GLY A 23 -33.20 0.00 -0.66
C GLY A 23 -33.47 -0.72 -1.97
N THR A 24 -33.56 0.05 -3.06
CA THR A 24 -33.04 -0.45 -4.33
C THR A 24 -31.51 -0.50 -4.21
N PRO A 25 -30.83 -1.63 -4.48
CA PRO A 25 -29.38 -1.70 -4.46
C PRO A 25 -28.85 -0.94 -5.68
N THR A 26 -28.55 0.34 -5.54
CA THR A 26 -27.87 1.12 -6.59
C THR A 26 -26.48 0.58 -6.92
N THR A 27 -25.91 -0.28 -6.06
CA THR A 27 -24.60 -0.91 -6.26
C THR A 27 -24.60 -2.04 -7.30
N THR A 28 -25.73 -2.71 -7.57
CA THR A 28 -25.76 -3.80 -8.56
C THR A 28 -25.73 -3.29 -10.00
N LEU A 29 -26.31 -2.12 -10.26
CA LEU A 29 -26.40 -1.57 -11.63
C LEU A 29 -25.05 -1.10 -12.20
N ALA A 30 -24.11 -0.64 -11.36
CA ALA A 30 -22.81 -0.16 -11.83
C ALA A 30 -21.84 -1.28 -12.23
N GLN A 31 -22.01 -2.50 -11.69
CA GLN A 31 -21.16 -3.64 -12.02
C GLN A 31 -21.59 -4.31 -13.33
N ASP A 32 -22.89 -4.40 -13.58
CA ASP A 32 -23.44 -5.02 -14.79
C ASP A 32 -23.00 -4.31 -16.08
N ASP A 33 -22.73 -3.00 -16.03
CA ASP A 33 -22.24 -2.23 -17.18
C ASP A 33 -20.78 -2.53 -17.52
N CYS A 34 -19.91 -2.68 -16.50
CA CYS A 34 -18.50 -3.03 -16.70
C CYS A 34 -18.35 -4.43 -17.33
N LEU A 35 -19.17 -5.38 -16.87
CA LEU A 35 -19.08 -6.79 -17.27
C LEU A 35 -19.51 -7.06 -18.72
N GLN A 36 -20.20 -6.13 -19.38
CA GLN A 36 -20.51 -6.24 -20.79
C GLN A 36 -19.26 -6.27 -21.67
N CYS A 37 -18.18 -5.59 -21.23
CA CYS A 37 -16.89 -5.57 -21.91
C CYS A 37 -15.79 -6.34 -21.15
N HIS A 38 -15.89 -6.45 -19.81
CA HIS A 38 -14.90 -7.11 -18.94
C HIS A 38 -15.42 -8.39 -18.27
N SER A 39 -16.11 -9.26 -19.03
CA SER A 39 -16.71 -10.50 -18.49
C SER A 39 -15.69 -11.42 -17.83
N ASP A 40 -14.50 -11.52 -18.42
CA ASP A 40 -13.44 -12.42 -17.97
C ASP A 40 -12.87 -11.95 -16.62
N GLU A 41 -12.60 -10.66 -16.49
CA GLU A 41 -12.14 -10.06 -15.23
C GLU A 41 -13.16 -10.21 -14.12
N GLY A 42 -14.46 -10.06 -14.43
CA GLY A 42 -15.53 -10.32 -13.48
C GLY A 42 -15.51 -11.73 -12.90
N SER A 43 -15.12 -12.73 -13.68
CA SER A 43 -14.98 -14.11 -13.22
C SER A 43 -13.75 -14.32 -12.31
N ILE A 44 -12.71 -13.51 -12.49
CA ILE A 44 -11.48 -13.56 -11.70
C ILE A 44 -11.71 -12.90 -10.34
N VAL A 45 -12.30 -11.69 -10.33
CA VAL A 45 -12.61 -10.96 -9.08
C VAL A 45 -13.53 -11.77 -8.16
N LYS A 46 -14.47 -12.55 -8.72
CA LYS A 46 -15.33 -13.46 -7.94
C LYS A 46 -14.59 -14.55 -7.16
N ARG A 47 -13.31 -14.79 -7.45
CA ARG A 47 -12.46 -15.75 -6.73
C ARG A 47 -11.49 -15.06 -5.76
N SER A 48 -11.50 -13.74 -5.71
CA SER A 48 -10.69 -12.95 -4.78
C SER A 48 -11.38 -12.80 -3.43
N GLU A 49 -10.59 -12.51 -2.39
CA GLU A 49 -11.09 -12.03 -1.09
C GLU A 49 -11.89 -10.72 -1.20
N HIS A 50 -11.77 -10.01 -2.33
CA HIS A 50 -12.46 -8.75 -2.61
C HIS A 50 -13.69 -8.90 -3.50
N ASP A 51 -14.29 -10.10 -3.59
CA ASP A 51 -15.47 -10.36 -4.43
C ASP A 51 -16.69 -9.46 -4.13
N PHE A 52 -16.72 -8.87 -2.93
CA PHE A 52 -17.76 -7.99 -2.43
C PHE A 52 -17.61 -6.54 -2.91
N LEU A 53 -16.48 -6.17 -3.50
CA LEU A 53 -16.20 -4.84 -4.02
C LEU A 53 -16.67 -4.70 -5.46
N SER A 54 -17.15 -3.49 -5.79
CA SER A 54 -17.47 -3.13 -7.18
C SER A 54 -16.20 -2.74 -7.94
N CYS A 55 -16.23 -2.81 -9.29
CA CYS A 55 -15.07 -2.45 -10.12
C CYS A 55 -14.55 -1.03 -9.82
N VAL A 56 -15.47 -0.07 -9.64
CA VAL A 56 -15.15 1.34 -9.34
C VAL A 56 -14.69 1.59 -7.91
N SER A 57 -14.70 0.57 -7.05
CA SER A 57 -14.11 0.66 -5.71
C SER A 57 -12.57 0.76 -5.80
N CYS A 58 -11.98 0.13 -6.82
CA CYS A 58 -10.55 0.20 -7.11
C CYS A 58 -10.27 1.11 -8.31
N HIS A 59 -11.03 0.99 -9.40
CA HIS A 59 -10.89 1.81 -10.60
C HIS A 59 -11.72 3.10 -10.51
N ARG A 60 -11.31 3.99 -9.60
CA ARG A 60 -12.10 5.16 -9.20
C ARG A 60 -12.17 6.26 -10.27
N ASP A 61 -11.18 6.33 -11.15
CA ASP A 61 -11.06 7.41 -12.14
C ASP A 61 -11.79 7.09 -13.46
N ILE A 62 -12.46 5.94 -13.55
CA ILE A 62 -13.25 5.55 -14.72
C ILE A 62 -14.69 6.08 -14.58
N GLU A 63 -14.91 7.29 -15.11
CA GLU A 63 -16.23 7.94 -15.08
C GLU A 63 -16.99 7.90 -16.42
N LYS A 64 -16.32 7.53 -17.53
CA LYS A 64 -16.90 7.60 -18.88
C LYS A 64 -16.54 6.35 -19.69
N PHE A 65 -17.54 5.86 -20.43
CA PHE A 65 -17.41 4.71 -21.31
C PHE A 65 -17.81 5.07 -22.75
N PRO A 66 -17.11 4.58 -23.77
CA PRO A 66 -15.87 3.79 -23.71
C PRO A 66 -14.70 4.62 -23.16
N HIS A 67 -13.86 4.01 -22.32
CA HIS A 67 -12.62 4.62 -21.81
C HIS A 67 -11.42 4.24 -22.69
N PRO A 68 -10.31 4.98 -22.64
CA PRO A 68 -9.06 4.60 -23.30
C PRO A 68 -8.61 3.17 -22.93
N GLU A 69 -7.95 2.48 -23.86
CA GLU A 69 -7.43 1.11 -23.63
C GLU A 69 -6.31 1.07 -22.59
N ASP A 70 -5.61 2.19 -22.39
CA ASP A 70 -4.54 2.37 -21.41
C ASP A 70 -5.04 2.90 -20.06
N ALA A 71 -6.37 2.93 -19.83
CA ALA A 71 -6.98 3.32 -18.55
C ALA A 71 -6.81 2.25 -17.46
N SER A 72 -5.56 1.87 -17.18
CA SER A 72 -5.14 1.02 -16.07
C SER A 72 -4.49 1.86 -14.97
N LEU A 73 -4.60 1.41 -13.72
CA LEU A 73 -3.88 2.03 -12.61
C LEU A 73 -2.37 1.90 -12.82
N ASP A 74 -1.65 3.01 -12.74
CA ASP A 74 -0.18 2.98 -12.67
C ASP A 74 0.32 2.40 -11.34
N LYS A 75 1.64 2.24 -11.18
CA LYS A 75 2.21 1.65 -9.96
C LYS A 75 1.88 2.45 -8.71
N LYS A 76 1.88 3.78 -8.80
CA LYS A 76 1.63 4.67 -7.67
C LYS A 76 0.14 4.72 -7.32
N GLU A 77 -0.72 4.78 -8.34
CA GLU A 77 -2.16 4.71 -8.23
C GLU A 77 -2.61 3.37 -7.66
N SER A 78 -1.98 2.27 -8.07
CA SER A 78 -2.23 0.92 -7.52
C SER A 78 -1.96 0.90 -6.01
N VAL A 79 -0.79 1.38 -5.57
CA VAL A 79 -0.44 1.47 -4.14
C VAL A 79 -1.43 2.36 -3.39
N ALA A 80 -1.75 3.54 -3.94
CA ALA A 80 -2.68 4.46 -3.32
C ALA A 80 -4.09 3.85 -3.18
N THR A 81 -4.54 3.11 -4.19
CA THR A 81 -5.85 2.44 -4.22
C THR A 81 -5.97 1.41 -3.11
N CYS A 82 -4.97 0.52 -2.97
CA CYS A 82 -4.94 -0.45 -1.88
C CYS A 82 -4.87 0.23 -0.51
N ALA A 83 -4.10 1.33 -0.42
CA ALA A 83 -3.90 2.05 0.82
C ALA A 83 -5.19 2.65 1.37
N LEU A 84 -6.18 3.02 0.55
CA LEU A 84 -7.47 3.60 1.00
C LEU A 84 -8.20 2.74 2.04
N CYS A 85 -8.05 1.42 1.98
CA CYS A 85 -8.69 0.49 2.91
C CYS A 85 -7.69 -0.26 3.78
N HIS A 86 -6.48 -0.54 3.27
CA HIS A 86 -5.43 -1.23 4.01
C HIS A 86 -4.52 -0.27 4.81
N GLU A 87 -5.06 0.85 5.29
CA GLU A 87 -4.31 1.85 6.05
C GLU A 87 -3.68 1.29 7.35
N GLY A 88 -2.58 1.92 7.75
CA GLY A 88 -1.86 1.61 8.98
C GLY A 88 -0.75 0.59 8.75
N ARG A 89 -0.68 -0.43 9.61
CA ARG A 89 0.52 -1.27 9.77
C ARG A 89 1.12 -1.82 8.47
N ILE A 90 0.28 -2.24 7.51
CA ILE A 90 0.72 -2.93 6.29
C ILE A 90 1.18 -1.94 5.22
N THR A 91 0.43 -0.84 5.02
CA THR A 91 0.86 0.24 4.12
C THR A 91 2.10 0.95 4.64
N ASP A 92 2.22 1.12 5.96
CA ASP A 92 3.38 1.74 6.60
C ASP A 92 4.63 0.88 6.38
N SER A 93 4.53 -0.45 6.61
CA SER A 93 5.68 -1.34 6.42
C SER A 93 6.08 -1.47 4.96
N TYR A 94 5.12 -1.49 4.03
CA TYR A 94 5.41 -1.42 2.59
C TYR A 94 6.10 -0.09 2.22
N GLY A 95 5.57 1.05 2.70
CA GLY A 95 6.18 2.36 2.47
C GLY A 95 7.61 2.50 3.03
N ASP A 96 7.95 1.69 4.03
CA ASP A 96 9.29 1.58 4.58
C ASP A 96 10.19 0.55 3.87
N SER A 97 9.62 -0.28 3.00
CA SER A 97 10.38 -1.23 2.20
C SER A 97 11.13 -0.53 1.05
N PHE A 98 12.09 -1.24 0.46
CA PHE A 98 12.78 -0.74 -0.74
C PHE A 98 11.82 -0.56 -1.91
N HIS A 99 10.85 -1.47 -2.05
CA HIS A 99 9.87 -1.38 -3.12
C HIS A 99 8.95 -0.17 -2.94
N GLY A 100 8.37 0.03 -1.75
CA GLY A 100 7.50 1.17 -1.49
C GLY A 100 8.22 2.50 -1.63
N LYS A 101 9.47 2.61 -1.16
CA LYS A 101 10.28 3.83 -1.38
C LYS A 101 10.58 4.07 -2.84
N ALA A 102 10.89 3.03 -3.62
CA ALA A 102 11.15 3.17 -5.06
C ALA A 102 9.89 3.58 -5.84
N VAL A 103 8.72 2.98 -5.56
CA VAL A 103 7.44 3.40 -6.16
C VAL A 103 7.10 4.84 -5.77
N HIS A 104 7.29 5.21 -4.50
CA HIS A 104 7.08 6.59 -4.04
C HIS A 104 7.94 7.60 -4.82
N LEU A 105 9.16 7.21 -5.20
CA LEU A 105 10.07 8.01 -6.03
C LEU A 105 9.77 7.93 -7.55
N GLY A 106 8.70 7.25 -7.96
CA GLY A 106 8.24 7.15 -9.34
C GLY A 106 8.84 5.99 -10.14
N SER A 107 9.28 4.92 -9.48
CA SER A 107 9.75 3.72 -10.17
C SER A 107 8.61 2.86 -10.70
N GLU A 108 8.51 2.76 -12.03
CA GLU A 108 7.57 1.85 -12.70
C GLU A 108 8.00 0.37 -12.70
N LYS A 109 9.24 0.10 -12.26
CA LYS A 109 9.82 -1.26 -12.25
C LYS A 109 9.77 -1.94 -10.88
N SER A 110 9.39 -1.19 -9.85
CA SER A 110 9.38 -1.70 -8.49
C SER A 110 8.06 -2.38 -8.17
N ALA A 111 8.11 -3.38 -7.29
CA ALA A 111 6.94 -4.15 -6.93
C ALA A 111 5.94 -3.30 -6.13
N THR A 112 4.67 -3.52 -6.41
CA THR A 112 3.51 -2.93 -5.73
C THR A 112 2.71 -4.02 -5.03
N CYS A 113 1.63 -3.65 -4.36
CA CYS A 113 0.72 -4.58 -3.71
C CYS A 113 0.26 -5.68 -4.69
N VAL A 114 -0.09 -5.30 -5.92
CA VAL A 114 -0.65 -6.22 -6.92
C VAL A 114 0.40 -7.11 -7.59
N ASP A 115 1.69 -6.74 -7.56
CA ASP A 115 2.76 -7.58 -8.09
C ASP A 115 3.05 -8.78 -7.17
N CYS A 116 2.76 -8.63 -5.88
CA CYS A 116 2.92 -9.71 -4.89
C CYS A 116 1.61 -10.46 -4.64
N HIS A 117 0.48 -9.75 -4.53
CA HIS A 117 -0.81 -10.34 -4.15
C HIS A 117 -1.74 -10.69 -5.33
N GLY A 118 -1.43 -10.21 -6.54
CA GLY A 118 -2.33 -10.23 -7.69
C GLY A 118 -3.20 -8.97 -7.79
N ALA A 119 -3.74 -8.68 -8.98
CA ALA A 119 -4.58 -7.51 -9.22
C ALA A 119 -6.07 -7.81 -9.00
N HIS A 120 -6.63 -8.72 -9.80
CA HIS A 120 -8.04 -9.13 -9.71
C HIS A 120 -8.23 -10.45 -8.95
N ASN A 121 -7.16 -11.17 -8.61
CA ASN A 121 -7.16 -12.46 -7.92
C ASN A 121 -6.45 -12.37 -6.56
N VAL A 122 -6.74 -11.33 -5.77
CA VAL A 122 -6.15 -11.16 -4.45
C VAL A 122 -6.63 -12.26 -3.52
N LEU A 123 -5.72 -13.10 -3.04
CA LEU A 123 -5.98 -14.22 -2.13
C LEU A 123 -5.28 -14.03 -0.79
N ASN A 124 -5.86 -14.57 0.29
CA ASN A 124 -5.22 -14.61 1.59
C ASN A 124 -3.89 -15.40 1.55
N SER A 125 -2.90 -15.01 2.36
CA SER A 125 -1.59 -15.70 2.45
C SER A 125 -1.67 -17.15 2.93
N GLU A 126 -2.73 -17.54 3.63
CA GLU A 126 -2.97 -18.92 4.04
C GLU A 126 -3.57 -19.78 2.92
N ASN A 127 -4.02 -19.16 1.81
CA ASN A 127 -4.51 -19.88 0.65
C ASN A 127 -3.32 -20.42 -0.17
N PRO A 128 -3.21 -21.74 -0.42
CA PRO A 128 -2.12 -22.32 -1.20
C PRO A 128 -1.98 -21.77 -2.63
N ASP A 129 -3.06 -21.24 -3.21
CA ASP A 129 -3.06 -20.65 -4.55
C ASP A 129 -2.61 -19.17 -4.54
N SER A 130 -2.37 -18.59 -3.37
CA SER A 130 -1.91 -17.20 -3.23
C SER A 130 -0.45 -17.06 -3.62
N GLN A 131 -0.12 -16.01 -4.38
CA GLN A 131 1.27 -15.67 -4.71
C GLN A 131 2.10 -15.33 -3.46
N VAL A 132 1.46 -14.92 -2.37
CA VAL A 132 2.11 -14.68 -1.07
C VAL A 132 1.96 -15.84 -0.08
N ALA A 133 1.51 -17.02 -0.54
CA ALA A 133 1.58 -18.22 0.28
C ALA A 133 3.04 -18.55 0.58
N LYS A 134 3.33 -19.05 1.78
CA LYS A 134 4.70 -19.27 2.25
C LYS A 134 5.55 -20.09 1.28
N GLU A 135 4.95 -21.09 0.66
CA GLU A 135 5.58 -21.98 -0.32
C GLU A 135 5.80 -21.30 -1.69
N ASN A 136 4.99 -20.29 -2.02
CA ASN A 136 5.00 -19.59 -3.31
C ASN A 136 5.87 -18.32 -3.29
N ILE A 137 6.20 -17.76 -2.12
CA ILE A 137 7.04 -16.56 -1.98
C ILE A 137 8.33 -16.64 -2.81
N PRO A 138 9.12 -17.75 -2.80
CA PRO A 138 10.33 -17.83 -3.61
C PRO A 138 10.08 -17.65 -5.11
N GLU A 139 8.98 -18.19 -5.64
CA GLU A 139 8.59 -18.06 -7.05
C GLU A 139 8.12 -16.63 -7.34
N THR A 140 7.33 -16.04 -6.45
CA THR A 140 6.89 -14.64 -6.56
C THR A 140 8.07 -13.67 -6.58
N CYS A 141 9.08 -13.87 -5.72
CA CYS A 141 10.30 -13.08 -5.76
C CYS A 141 11.08 -13.30 -7.07
N ALA A 142 11.15 -14.53 -7.56
CA ALA A 142 11.89 -14.90 -8.76
C ALA A 142 11.31 -14.31 -10.06
N SER A 143 10.07 -13.83 -10.05
CA SER A 143 9.45 -13.10 -11.17
C SER A 143 10.32 -11.92 -11.64
N CYS A 144 10.98 -11.24 -10.70
CA CYS A 144 11.92 -10.15 -10.96
C CYS A 144 13.36 -10.50 -10.57
N HIS A 145 13.56 -11.27 -9.50
CA HIS A 145 14.88 -11.59 -8.95
C HIS A 145 15.39 -12.97 -9.37
N ASN A 146 15.63 -13.15 -10.68
CA ASN A 146 16.02 -14.43 -11.28
C ASN A 146 17.38 -15.02 -10.86
N GLN A 147 18.21 -14.26 -10.15
CA GLN A 147 19.56 -14.64 -9.70
C GLN A 147 19.76 -14.33 -8.21
N ALA A 148 18.69 -14.46 -7.43
CA ALA A 148 18.74 -14.27 -5.99
C ALA A 148 19.63 -15.32 -5.29
N SER A 149 20.33 -14.91 -4.24
CA SER A 149 21.11 -15.84 -3.41
C SER A 149 20.21 -16.82 -2.65
N PRO A 150 20.71 -18.00 -2.24
CA PRO A 150 19.97 -18.89 -1.36
C PRO A 150 19.46 -18.15 -0.11
N GLY A 151 18.22 -18.38 0.27
CA GLY A 151 17.57 -17.72 1.42
C GLY A 151 17.11 -16.28 1.17
N PHE A 152 17.25 -15.73 -0.04
CA PHE A 152 16.79 -14.36 -0.35
C PHE A 152 15.30 -14.14 -0.05
N ALA A 153 14.47 -15.13 -0.39
CA ALA A 153 13.03 -15.11 -0.17
C ALA A 153 12.62 -15.33 1.31
N GLU A 154 13.56 -15.59 2.21
CA GLU A 154 13.29 -15.70 3.65
C GLU A 154 13.11 -14.32 4.32
N GLY A 155 13.46 -13.24 3.61
CA GLY A 155 13.22 -11.87 4.07
C GLY A 155 11.73 -11.52 4.13
N GLU A 156 11.33 -10.80 5.17
CA GLU A 156 9.98 -10.24 5.28
C GLU A 156 9.92 -8.87 4.60
N GLU A 157 9.04 -8.70 3.60
CA GLU A 157 8.82 -7.41 2.93
C GLU A 157 8.00 -6.44 3.81
N HIS A 158 6.97 -6.95 4.49
CA HIS A 158 6.15 -6.18 5.45
C HIS A 158 6.73 -6.22 6.87
N TYR A 159 8.03 -6.00 7.01
CA TYR A 159 8.69 -6.06 8.31
C TYR A 159 8.44 -4.80 9.14
N LYS A 160 8.59 -4.93 10.47
CA LYS A 160 8.55 -3.80 11.40
C LYS A 160 9.94 -3.43 11.86
N PHE A 161 10.34 -2.19 11.62
CA PHE A 161 11.47 -1.56 12.32
C PHE A 161 11.11 -1.29 13.78
N ALA A 162 11.16 -2.33 14.60
CA ALA A 162 10.90 -2.25 16.03
C ALA A 162 12.13 -2.67 16.82
N ALA A 163 12.30 -2.06 18.01
CA ALA A 163 13.38 -2.40 18.94
C ALA A 163 13.25 -3.83 19.53
N PHE A 164 12.11 -4.49 19.31
CA PHE A 164 11.77 -5.81 19.81
C PHE A 164 11.14 -6.67 18.70
N GLY A 165 11.36 -7.98 18.74
CA GLY A 165 10.86 -8.94 17.75
C GLY A 165 11.85 -9.25 16.63
N ALA A 166 11.37 -9.88 15.55
CA ALA A 166 12.20 -10.32 14.43
C ALA A 166 12.97 -9.18 13.73
N GLY A 167 12.40 -7.96 13.72
CA GLY A 167 13.04 -6.78 13.13
C GLY A 167 14.10 -6.08 14.01
N ALA A 168 14.34 -6.55 15.24
CA ALA A 168 15.28 -5.91 16.15
C ALA A 168 16.72 -5.80 15.62
N PRO A 169 17.30 -6.83 14.97
CA PRO A 169 18.65 -6.72 14.40
C PRO A 169 18.76 -5.60 13.36
N MET A 170 17.78 -5.48 12.46
CA MET A 170 17.76 -4.43 11.45
C MET A 170 17.55 -3.05 12.09
N TYR A 171 16.69 -2.94 13.10
CA TYR A 171 16.47 -1.70 13.84
C TYR A 171 17.76 -1.17 14.48
N TYR A 172 18.49 -1.99 15.23
CA TYR A 172 19.74 -1.55 15.87
C TYR A 172 20.86 -1.31 14.86
N THR A 173 20.91 -2.08 13.77
CA THR A 173 21.85 -1.85 12.66
C THR A 173 21.62 -0.49 12.02
N ALA A 174 20.36 -0.15 11.69
CA ALA A 174 20.02 1.16 11.16
C ALA A 174 20.38 2.28 12.13
N LYS A 175 20.04 2.14 13.42
CA LYS A 175 20.38 3.15 14.44
C LYS A 175 21.89 3.33 14.60
N PHE A 176 22.67 2.26 14.56
CA PHE A 176 24.12 2.32 14.59
C PHE A 176 24.67 3.15 13.44
N PHE A 177 24.27 2.87 12.19
CA PHE A 177 24.73 3.63 11.04
C PHE A 177 24.28 5.09 11.07
N ILE A 178 23.03 5.36 11.48
CA ILE A 178 22.52 6.73 11.63
C ILE A 178 23.41 7.52 12.62
N TRP A 179 23.68 6.96 13.79
CA TRP A 179 24.53 7.62 14.78
C TRP A 179 25.98 7.77 14.31
N LEU A 180 26.53 6.74 13.67
CA LEU A 180 27.87 6.80 13.07
C LEU A 180 27.98 7.94 12.06
N THR A 181 27.00 8.07 11.16
CA THR A 181 26.95 9.15 10.16
C THR A 181 26.81 10.51 10.82
N LEU A 182 25.90 10.68 11.78
CA LEU A 182 25.71 11.94 12.49
C LEU A 182 26.99 12.38 13.23
N ILE A 183 27.65 11.46 13.93
CA ILE A 183 28.90 11.73 14.65
C ILE A 183 30.00 12.11 13.67
N THR A 184 30.14 11.38 12.57
CA THR A 184 31.19 11.62 11.56
C THR A 184 31.01 12.99 10.89
N ILE A 185 29.79 13.30 10.45
CA ILE A 185 29.48 14.60 9.84
C ILE A 185 29.69 15.73 10.84
N THR A 186 29.24 15.57 12.09
CA THR A 186 29.43 16.59 13.13
C THR A 186 30.92 16.83 13.41
N ALA A 187 31.71 15.77 13.53
CA ALA A 187 33.17 15.89 13.74
C ALA A 187 33.86 16.59 12.56
N LEU A 188 33.46 16.27 11.32
CA LEU A 188 33.98 16.91 10.12
C LEU A 188 33.65 18.41 10.09
N VAL A 189 32.40 18.77 10.37
CA VAL A 189 31.97 20.17 10.44
C VAL A 189 32.74 20.93 11.52
N LEU A 190 32.84 20.37 12.73
CA LEU A 190 33.63 20.98 13.81
C LEU A 190 35.09 21.18 13.42
N HIS A 191 35.71 20.19 12.78
CA HIS A 191 37.07 20.31 12.28
C HIS A 191 37.22 21.47 11.27
N MET A 192 36.30 21.58 10.32
CA MET A 192 36.29 22.66 9.33
C MET A 192 36.13 24.04 9.99
N GLU A 193 35.21 24.17 10.95
CA GLU A 193 34.97 25.43 11.68
C GLU A 193 36.19 25.85 12.52
N LEU A 194 36.82 24.89 13.22
CA LEU A 194 38.04 25.13 13.98
C LEU A 194 39.18 25.57 13.07
N GLN A 195 39.35 24.94 11.91
CA GLN A 195 40.35 25.32 10.92
C GLN A 195 40.10 26.73 10.38
N LEU A 196 38.84 27.05 10.02
CA LEU A 196 38.45 28.36 9.53
C LEU A 196 38.70 29.46 10.58
N TYR A 197 38.35 29.20 11.83
CA TYR A 197 38.59 30.10 12.95
C TYR A 197 40.09 30.36 13.17
N GLN A 198 40.92 29.31 13.14
CA GLN A 198 42.37 29.45 13.29
C GLN A 198 42.98 30.28 12.15
N ASN A 199 42.58 30.02 10.90
CA ASN A 199 43.01 30.77 9.74
C ASN A 199 42.63 32.25 9.84
N LEU A 200 41.38 32.55 10.19
CA LEU A 200 40.90 33.92 10.39
C LEU A 200 41.70 34.63 11.49
N ARG A 201 41.94 33.96 12.62
CA ARG A 201 42.73 34.50 13.74
C ARG A 201 44.20 34.73 13.37
N ALA A 202 44.76 33.96 12.46
CA ALA A 202 46.12 34.17 11.94
C ALA A 202 46.18 35.42 11.07
N ILE A 203 45.27 35.57 10.10
CA ILE A 203 45.17 36.73 9.20
C ILE A 203 44.98 38.03 10.00
N LEU A 204 44.08 38.02 10.99
CA LEU A 204 43.84 39.19 11.84
C LEU A 204 45.07 39.58 12.67
N ARG A 205 45.86 38.60 13.13
CA ARG A 205 47.12 38.85 13.87
C ARG A 205 48.20 39.44 12.97
N GLU A 206 48.33 38.98 11.73
CA GLU A 206 49.28 39.54 10.76
C GLU A 206 48.90 40.97 10.36
N ARG A 207 47.62 41.24 10.11
CA ARG A 207 47.15 42.61 9.83
C ARG A 207 47.43 43.58 10.97
N LYS A 208 47.32 43.13 12.23
CA LYS A 208 47.63 43.98 13.40
C LYS A 208 49.13 44.26 13.57
N ARG A 209 50.01 43.44 12.97
CA ARG A 209 51.47 43.61 13.03
C ARG A 209 52.02 44.52 11.93
N ARG A 210 51.27 44.77 10.87
CA ARG A 210 51.58 45.73 9.80
C ARG A 210 51.04 47.11 10.18
#